data_AF-A0A2V7JZH7-F1
#
_entry.id   AF-A0A2V7JZH7-F1
#
_cell.length_a   1.000
_cell.length_b   1.000
_cell.length_c   1.000
_cell.angle_alpha   90.00
_cell.angle_beta   90.00
_cell.angle_gamma   90.00
#
_symmetry.space_group_name_H-M   'P 1'
#
loop_
_entity.id
_entity.type
_entity.pdbx_description
1 polymer ?
#
loop_
_entity_poly.entity_id
_entity_poly.type
_entity_poly.pdbx_seq_one_letter_code
_entity_poly.pdbx_strand_id
1 'polypeptide(L)' 'MIPFHRVLISTAIVFCAGFAAWAAWDWRQSGEGLTLAMALVFAVAAAALTYYLRNLKRFLGR' A
#
# COMPACT_ATOMS: atom_id res chain seq x y z
N MET A 1 3.45 -0.93 22.88
CA MET A 1 3.22 -1.90 21.78
C MET A 1 2.45 -1.32 20.60
N ILE A 2 1.66 -0.25 20.81
CA ILE A 2 0.88 0.47 19.78
C ILE A 2 1.72 1.25 18.73
N PRO A 3 2.87 1.89 19.03
CA PRO A 3 3.58 2.67 18.01
C PRO A 3 4.37 1.82 17.01
N PHE A 4 4.96 0.69 17.45
CA PHE A 4 5.77 -0.18 16.59
C PHE A 4 4.96 -0.75 15.40
N HIS A 5 3.75 -1.25 15.68
CA HIS A 5 2.83 -1.72 14.63
C HIS A 5 2.45 -0.59 13.67
N ARG A 6 2.26 0.62 14.19
CA ARG A 6 1.96 1.79 13.36
C ARG A 6 3.11 2.14 12.43
N VAL A 7 4.35 2.02 12.90
CA VAL A 7 5.56 2.22 12.09
C VAL A 7 5.65 1.16 10.99
N LEU A 8 5.54 -0.12 11.34
CA LEU A 8 5.57 -1.23 10.36
C LEU A 8 4.51 -1.09 9.27
N ILE A 9 3.27 -0.74 9.63
CA ILE A 9 2.21 -0.59 8.64
C ILE A 9 2.44 0.69 7.82
N SER A 10 2.94 1.78 8.42
CA SER A 10 3.26 2.99 7.67
C SER A 10 4.37 2.77 6.64
N THR A 11 5.43 2.03 6.98
CA THR A 11 6.50 1.71 6.03
C THR A 11 6.00 0.75 4.95
N ALA A 12 5.15 -0.22 5.29
CA ALA A 12 4.51 -1.09 4.31
C ALA A 12 3.62 -0.31 3.33
N ILE A 13 2.84 0.67 3.81
CA ILE A 13 2.03 1.55 2.94
C ILE A 13 2.93 2.33 1.97
N VAL A 14 3.99 2.96 2.48
CA VAL A 14 4.94 3.73 1.64
C VAL A 14 5.60 2.83 0.61
N PHE A 15 6.02 1.64 1.00
CA PHE A 15 6.60 0.66 0.08
C PHE A 15 5.61 0.26 -1.01
N CYS A 16 4.38 -0.13 -0.63
CA CYS A 16 3.36 -0.51 -1.60
C CYS A 16 3.00 0.64 -2.54
N ALA A 17 2.89 1.87 -2.03
CA ALA A 17 2.61 3.05 -2.84
C ALA A 17 3.74 3.36 -3.83
N GLY A 18 5.00 3.29 -3.38
CA GLY A 18 6.17 3.48 -4.23
C GLY A 18 6.27 2.41 -5.32
N PHE A 19 6.02 1.14 -4.96
CA PHE A 19 6.06 0.03 -5.90
C PHE A 19 4.92 0.08 -6.92
N ALA A 20 3.72 0.48 -6.49
CA ALA A 20 2.60 0.72 -7.40
C ALA A 20 2.89 1.85 -8.40
N ALA A 21 3.48 2.96 -7.92
CA ALA A 21 3.88 4.07 -8.78
C ALA A 21 4.98 3.67 -9.78
N TRP A 22 5.98 2.91 -9.33
CA TRP A 22 7.03 2.41 -10.20
C TRP A 22 6.48 1.43 -11.25
N ALA A 23 5.67 0.46 -10.84
CA ALA A 23 5.07 -0.51 -11.77
C ALA A 23 4.12 0.16 -12.78
N ALA A 24 3.39 1.21 -12.37
CA ALA A 24 2.57 2.01 -13.28
C ALA A 24 3.41 2.84 -14.25
N TRP A 25 4.58 3.34 -13.82
CA TRP A 25 5.53 4.03 -14.69
C TRP A 25 6.15 3.06 -15.69
N ASP A 26 6.59 1.89 -15.24
CA ASP A 26 7.11 0.84 -16.11
C ASP A 26 6.07 0.42 -17.14
N TRP A 27 4.83 0.15 -16.73
CA TRP A 27 3.73 -0.19 -17.64
C TRP A 27 3.52 0.85 -18.74
N ARG A 28 3.68 2.15 -18.44
CA ARG A 28 3.58 3.21 -19.46
C ARG A 28 4.67 3.11 -20.53
N GLN A 29 5.82 2.53 -20.21
CA GLN A 29 6.94 2.37 -21.12
C GLN A 29 6.92 1.01 -21.83
N SER A 30 6.60 -0.06 -21.10
CA SER A 30 6.65 -1.45 -21.59
C SER A 30 5.32 -1.94 -22.18
N GLY A 31 4.19 -1.40 -21.72
CA GLY A 31 2.84 -1.86 -22.10
C GLY A 31 2.48 -3.24 -21.54
N GLU A 32 3.29 -3.80 -20.64
CA GLU A 32 3.16 -5.18 -20.19
C GLU A 32 1.98 -5.37 -19.22
N GLY A 33 1.06 -6.30 -19.54
CA GLY A 33 -0.11 -6.54 -18.69
C GLY A 33 0.23 -6.99 -17.26
N LEU A 34 1.38 -7.65 -17.08
CA LEU A 34 1.85 -8.10 -15.77
C LEU A 34 2.20 -6.93 -14.85
N THR A 35 2.84 -5.87 -15.37
CA THR A 35 3.25 -4.71 -14.57
C THR A 35 2.04 -3.86 -14.17
N LEU A 36 1.01 -3.79 -15.03
CA LEU A 36 -0.30 -3.21 -14.68
C LEU A 36 -0.98 -3.99 -13.53
N ALA A 37 -1.05 -5.33 -13.65
CA ALA A 37 -1.66 -6.16 -12.62
C ALA A 37 -0.93 -5.99 -11.28
N MET A 38 0.41 -5.95 -11.31
CA MET A 38 1.23 -5.73 -10.12
C MET A 38 1.00 -4.35 -9.52
N ALA A 39 0.93 -3.30 -10.34
CA ALA A 39 0.62 -1.94 -9.89
C ALA A 39 -0.75 -1.87 -9.18
N LEU A 40 -1.77 -2.52 -9.74
CA LEU A 40 -3.11 -2.59 -9.16
C LEU A 40 -3.12 -3.33 -7.82
N VAL A 41 -2.49 -4.51 -7.75
CA VAL A 41 -2.42 -5.29 -6.50
C VAL A 41 -1.75 -4.48 -5.39
N PHE A 42 -0.63 -3.84 -5.68
CA PHE A 42 0.07 -3.01 -4.70
C PHE A 42 -0.70 -1.75 -4.31
N ALA A 43 -1.41 -1.12 -5.26
CA ALA A 43 -2.29 0.01 -4.97
C ALA A 43 -3.44 -0.39 -4.04
N VAL A 44 -4.07 -1.54 -4.28
CA VAL A 44 -5.13 -2.09 -3.42
C VAL A 44 -4.58 -2.43 -2.03
N ALA A 45 -3.41 -3.05 -1.95
CA ALA A 45 -2.75 -3.35 -0.68
C ALA A 45 -2.43 -2.08 0.13
N ALA A 46 -1.90 -1.04 -0.52
CA ALA A 46 -1.64 0.25 0.11
C ALA A 46 -2.94 0.90 0.64
N ALA A 47 -4.03 0.85 -0.14
CA ALA A 47 -5.33 1.38 0.27
C ALA A 47 -5.92 0.60 1.45
N ALA A 48 -5.85 -0.74 1.43
CA ALA A 48 -6.34 -1.60 2.50
C ALA A 48 -5.57 -1.38 3.81
N LEU A 49 -4.24 -1.29 3.74
CA LEU A 49 -3.40 -1.00 4.90
C LEU A 49 -3.64 0.41 5.45
N THR A 50 -3.83 1.40 4.58
CA THR A 50 -4.17 2.77 4.98
C THR A 50 -5.53 2.81 5.68
N TYR A 51 -6.52 2.10 5.14
CA TYR A 51 -7.84 1.97 5.74
C TYR A 51 -7.77 1.31 7.12
N TYR A 52 -7.04 0.20 7.23
CA TYR A 52 -6.77 -0.47 8.50
C TYR A 52 -6.16 0.50 9.52
N LEU A 53 -5.13 1.26 9.12
CA LEU A 53 -4.41 2.18 10.01
C LEU A 53 -5.27 3.38 10.44
N ARG A 54 -6.14 3.89 9.55
CA ARG A 54 -7.14 4.92 9.89
C ARG A 54 -8.20 4.39 10.84
N ASN A 55 -8.65 3.16 10.63
CA ASN A 55 -9.70 2.54 11.45
C ASN A 55 -9.17 1.87 12.73
N LEU A 56 -7.85 1.89 12.98
CA LEU A 56 -7.23 1.39 14.22
C LEU A 56 -7.83 2.03 15.48
N LYS A 57 -8.21 3.32 15.43
CA LYS A 57 -8.88 3.99 16.56
C LYS A 57 -10.22 3.32 16.92
N ARG A 58 -10.95 2.82 15.92
CA ARG A 58 -12.24 2.14 16.10
C ARG A 58 -12.07 0.73 16.69
N PHE A 59 -10.99 0.03 16.33
CA PHE A 59 -10.68 -1.29 16.89
C PHE A 59 -10.04 -1.24 18.28
N LEU A 60 -9.32 -0.16 18.64
CA LEU A 60 -8.72 0.00 19.96
C LEU A 60 -9.65 0.61 21.03
N GLY A 61 -10.91 0.91 20.71
CA GLY A 61 -11.95 1.21 21.69
C GLY A 61 -11.63 2.33 22.69
N ARG A 62 -11.10 3.46 22.22
CA ARG A 62 -11.11 4.73 22.96
C ARG A 62 -11.86 5.80 22.17
#